data_AF-A0AA35TUV5-F1
#
_entry.id   AF-A0AA35TUV5-F1
#
_cell.length_a   1.000
_cell.length_b   1.000
_cell.length_c   1.000
_cell.angle_alpha   90.00
_cell.angle_beta   90.00
_cell.angle_gamma   90.00
#
_symmetry.space_group_name_H-M   'P 1'
#
loop_
_entity.id
_entity.type
_entity.pdbx_description
1 polymer ?
#
loop_
_entity_poly.entity_id
_entity_poly.type
_entity_poly.pdbx_seq_one_letter_code
_entity_poly.pdbx_strand_id
1 'polypeptide(L)'
;MYCTSPQLVEESGDWLVGGDIEALERIRWNDGLDPYRLTPNELRAEFRRRGADAVFAFQLRNPIHNGHALLMKDTRDMILSRGFRNPVLLLHPLGGWTKADDVPLKVRIRQHHAVLDEGVLDKETTVLAIFPSPMMYAGPTEVQWHCKARMNAGANFYIMGRDPAGMPHPDTKTDLYDPTHGKKVLMMAPGLTRLEVVPFKVAAYNKKLGQMDFYDPSQHEDFEFISGTKMRSLAREGKTPPDGFMASQGLAGTF
;
A
#
# COMPACT_ATOMS: atom_id res chain seq x y z
N MET A 1 8.46 -18.47 16.74
CA MET A 1 7.01 -18.19 16.87
C MET A 1 6.79 -16.81 16.27
N TYR A 2 6.06 -16.70 15.16
CA TYR A 2 5.85 -15.40 14.50
C TYR A 2 4.74 -14.68 15.25
N CYS A 3 5.04 -13.51 15.83
CA CYS A 3 4.03 -12.67 16.47
C CYS A 3 2.98 -12.26 15.43
N THR A 4 1.77 -12.82 15.52
CA THR A 4 0.63 -12.48 14.68
C THR A 4 -0.34 -11.59 15.46
N SER A 5 -1.17 -10.81 14.77
CA SER A 5 -2.17 -9.96 15.43
C SER A 5 -3.12 -10.73 16.37
N PRO A 6 -3.51 -12.01 16.13
CA PRO A 6 -4.30 -12.77 17.09
C PRO A 6 -3.55 -13.07 18.39
N GLN A 7 -2.22 -13.26 18.36
CA GLN A 7 -1.45 -13.52 19.59
C GLN A 7 -1.47 -12.33 20.54
N LEU A 8 -1.40 -11.10 20.01
CA LEU A 8 -1.53 -9.89 20.83
C LEU A 8 -2.92 -9.80 21.51
N VAL A 9 -3.96 -10.28 20.84
CA VAL A 9 -5.32 -10.33 21.40
C VAL A 9 -5.44 -11.45 22.43
N GLU A 10 -4.88 -12.63 22.17
CA GLU A 10 -4.87 -13.79 23.08
C GLU A 10 -4.08 -13.51 24.37
N GLU A 11 -3.02 -12.70 24.30
CA GLU A 11 -2.21 -12.29 25.46
C GLU A 11 -2.81 -11.11 26.23
N SER A 12 -3.91 -10.52 25.75
CA SER A 12 -4.60 -9.41 26.42
C SER A 12 -5.48 -9.90 27.58
N GLY A 13 -5.94 -8.98 28.43
CA GLY A 13 -6.87 -9.31 29.52
C GLY A 13 -8.31 -9.57 29.05
N ASP A 14 -9.13 -10.18 29.92
CA ASP A 14 -10.49 -10.63 29.59
C ASP A 14 -11.55 -9.50 29.45
N TRP A 15 -11.17 -8.24 29.69
CA TRP A 15 -12.11 -7.11 29.76
C TRP A 15 -11.78 -6.02 28.74
N LEU A 16 -12.83 -5.42 28.16
CA LEU A 16 -12.74 -4.23 27.33
C LEU A 16 -13.24 -3.00 28.09
N VAL A 17 -12.57 -1.87 27.91
CA VAL A 17 -12.98 -0.58 28.49
C VAL A 17 -13.34 0.39 27.37
N GLY A 18 -14.55 0.92 27.41
CA GLY A 18 -15.03 1.95 26.50
C GLY A 18 -15.30 3.26 27.25
N GLY A 19 -15.15 4.39 26.56
CA GLY A 19 -15.40 5.71 27.11
C GLY A 19 -14.94 6.81 26.15
N ASP A 20 -15.18 8.05 26.54
CA ASP A 20 -14.67 9.21 25.80
C ASP A 20 -13.15 9.30 25.98
N ILE A 21 -12.43 9.55 24.88
CA ILE A 21 -10.97 9.61 24.85
C ILE A 21 -10.54 11.07 24.59
N GLU A 22 -9.78 11.63 25.52
CA GLU A 22 -9.09 12.90 25.34
C GLU A 22 -7.58 12.63 25.21
N ALA A 23 -7.01 12.97 24.06
CA ALA A 23 -5.56 12.90 23.85
C ALA A 23 -4.92 14.22 24.32
N LEU A 24 -4.13 14.17 25.40
CA LEU A 24 -3.54 15.35 26.05
C LEU A 24 -2.51 16.06 25.17
N GLU A 25 -1.73 15.28 24.43
CA GLU A 25 -0.64 15.79 23.60
C GLU A 25 -0.68 15.16 22.21
N ARG A 26 -0.06 15.85 21.24
CA ARG A 26 0.16 15.29 19.92
C ARG A 26 1.20 14.17 20.00
N ILE A 27 0.79 12.96 19.62
CA ILE A 27 1.67 11.80 19.57
C ILE A 27 2.83 12.03 18.58
N ARG A 28 4.05 11.78 19.06
CA ARG A 28 5.29 11.75 18.29
C ARG A 28 6.07 10.49 18.65
N TRP A 29 6.75 9.92 17.68
CA TRP A 29 7.55 8.71 17.87
C TRP A 29 9.04 9.00 18.05
N ASN A 30 9.49 10.20 17.66
CA ASN A 30 10.88 10.65 17.75
C ASN A 30 11.87 9.68 17.06
N ASP A 31 11.43 9.01 16.00
CA ASP A 31 12.18 8.02 15.22
C ASP A 31 12.74 8.59 13.90
N GLY A 32 12.61 9.91 13.70
CA GLY A 32 12.97 10.62 12.48
C GLY A 32 11.92 10.54 11.36
N LEU A 33 10.76 9.90 11.59
CA LEU A 33 9.69 9.75 10.60
C LEU A 33 8.43 10.57 10.90
N ASP A 34 8.41 11.30 12.03
CA ASP A 34 7.27 12.15 12.41
C ASP A 34 6.84 13.18 11.34
N PRO A 35 7.74 13.77 10.53
CA PRO A 35 7.33 14.65 9.43
C PRO A 35 6.41 14.00 8.40
N TYR A 36 6.43 12.66 8.28
CA TYR A 36 5.55 11.92 7.39
C TYR A 36 4.22 11.52 8.06
N ARG A 37 4.09 11.65 9.39
CA ARG A 37 2.87 11.28 10.14
C ARG A 37 1.86 12.42 10.13
N LEU A 38 1.36 12.72 8.93
CA LEU A 38 0.35 13.75 8.71
C LEU A 38 -1.02 13.26 9.17
N THR A 39 -1.71 14.11 9.94
CA THR A 39 -3.11 13.90 10.32
C THR A 39 -4.03 14.01 9.10
N PRO A 40 -5.27 13.49 9.15
CA PRO A 40 -6.25 13.70 8.09
C PRO A 40 -6.47 15.17 7.71
N ASN A 41 -6.42 16.08 8.69
CA ASN A 41 -6.59 17.51 8.45
C ASN A 41 -5.38 18.13 7.75
N GLU A 42 -4.16 17.72 8.12
CA GLU A 42 -2.92 18.14 7.44
C GLU A 42 -2.86 17.60 6.01
N LEU A 43 -3.26 16.34 5.78
CA LEU A 43 -3.37 15.78 4.43
C LEU A 43 -4.35 16.58 3.56
N ARG A 44 -5.55 16.88 4.09
CA ARG A 44 -6.53 17.73 3.38
C ARG A 44 -5.99 19.12 3.09
N ALA A 45 -5.23 19.72 4.01
CA ALA A 45 -4.60 21.01 3.80
C ALA A 45 -3.53 20.92 2.70
N GLU A 46 -2.72 19.87 2.69
CA GLU A 46 -1.70 19.64 1.67
C GLU A 46 -2.30 19.42 0.27
N PHE A 47 -3.39 18.65 0.15
CA PHE A 47 -4.09 18.48 -1.13
C PHE A 47 -4.66 19.80 -1.66
N ARG A 48 -5.25 20.63 -0.79
CA ARG A 48 -5.70 21.98 -1.17
C ARG A 48 -4.55 22.88 -1.58
N ARG A 49 -3.43 22.86 -0.85
CA ARG A 49 -2.22 23.64 -1.16
C ARG A 49 -1.67 23.30 -2.55
N ARG A 50 -1.73 22.02 -2.95
CA ARG A 50 -1.34 21.55 -4.29
C ARG A 50 -2.39 21.80 -5.38
N GLY A 51 -3.56 22.33 -5.04
CA GLY A 51 -4.65 22.52 -5.98
C GLY A 51 -5.19 21.20 -6.56
N ALA A 52 -5.17 20.12 -5.76
CA ALA A 52 -5.66 18.83 -6.19
C ALA A 52 -7.17 18.87 -6.45
N ASP A 53 -7.60 18.45 -7.64
CA ASP A 53 -9.03 18.29 -7.99
C ASP A 53 -9.51 16.85 -7.85
N ALA A 54 -8.58 15.91 -7.74
CA ALA A 54 -8.81 14.53 -7.31
C ALA A 54 -7.64 14.03 -6.45
N VAL A 55 -7.94 13.18 -5.47
CA VAL A 55 -6.94 12.47 -4.68
C VAL A 55 -7.18 10.97 -4.81
N PHE A 56 -6.15 10.23 -5.18
CA PHE A 56 -6.21 8.77 -5.27
C PHE A 56 -5.20 8.14 -4.31
N ALA A 57 -5.65 7.20 -3.49
CA ALA A 57 -4.86 6.63 -2.42
C ALA A 57 -4.33 5.24 -2.77
N PHE A 58 -3.07 5.00 -2.41
CA PHE A 58 -2.43 3.69 -2.48
C PHE A 58 -1.97 3.27 -1.07
N GLN A 59 -2.69 2.30 -0.49
CA GLN A 59 -2.30 1.63 0.75
C GLN A 59 -1.21 0.60 0.44
N LEU A 60 -0.15 0.59 1.26
CA LEU A 60 0.91 -0.41 1.16
C LEU A 60 1.57 -0.69 2.49
N ARG A 61 2.08 -1.92 2.63
CA ARG A 61 2.95 -2.36 3.74
C ARG A 61 4.29 -2.92 3.27
N ASN A 62 4.49 -2.97 1.95
CA ASN A 62 5.63 -3.60 1.29
C ASN A 62 6.44 -2.54 0.50
N PRO A 63 7.71 -2.82 0.13
CA PRO A 63 8.44 -2.05 -0.86
C PRO A 63 7.68 -1.90 -2.19
N ILE A 64 7.89 -0.78 -2.88
CA ILE A 64 7.28 -0.49 -4.18
C ILE A 64 8.14 -1.12 -5.27
N HIS A 65 7.55 -2.01 -6.07
CA HIS A 65 8.10 -2.45 -7.36
C HIS A 65 7.35 -1.78 -8.51
N ASN A 66 7.85 -1.91 -9.75
CA ASN A 66 7.31 -1.21 -10.91
C ASN A 66 5.89 -1.65 -11.28
N GLY A 67 5.44 -2.82 -10.81
CA GLY A 67 4.04 -3.24 -10.91
C GLY A 67 3.09 -2.35 -10.08
N HIS A 68 3.47 -2.00 -8.86
CA HIS A 68 2.72 -1.00 -8.08
C HIS A 68 2.76 0.36 -8.76
N ALA A 69 3.91 0.77 -9.30
CA ALA A 69 4.05 2.03 -10.04
C ALA A 69 3.17 2.08 -11.29
N LEU A 70 3.11 0.99 -12.07
CA LEU A 70 2.25 0.86 -13.24
C LEU A 70 0.78 1.12 -12.88
N LEU A 71 0.31 0.57 -11.76
CA LEU A 71 -1.05 0.76 -11.30
C LEU A 71 -1.35 2.18 -10.82
N MET A 72 -0.40 2.79 -10.13
CA MET A 72 -0.52 4.19 -9.72
C MET A 72 -0.55 5.13 -10.95
N LYS A 73 0.23 4.84 -11.98
CA LYS A 73 0.23 5.56 -13.27
C LYS A 73 -1.07 5.34 -14.06
N ASP A 74 -1.50 4.09 -14.26
CA ASP A 74 -2.76 3.77 -14.95
C ASP A 74 -3.98 4.38 -14.24
N THR A 75 -3.96 4.41 -12.89
CA THR A 75 -5.01 5.10 -12.13
C THR A 75 -4.99 6.61 -12.39
N ARG A 76 -3.81 7.24 -12.40
CA ARG A 76 -3.69 8.67 -12.73
C ARG A 76 -4.24 8.95 -14.13
N ASP A 77 -3.85 8.17 -15.13
CA ASP A 77 -4.28 8.35 -16.52
C ASP A 77 -5.79 8.14 -16.68
N MET A 78 -6.35 7.16 -15.97
CA MET A 78 -7.79 6.92 -15.92
C MET A 78 -8.54 8.09 -15.26
N ILE A 79 -7.99 8.73 -14.23
CA ILE A 79 -8.59 9.93 -13.62
C ILE A 79 -8.45 11.14 -14.56
N LEU A 80 -7.30 11.34 -15.22
CA LEU A 80 -7.10 12.39 -16.22
C LEU A 80 -8.09 12.26 -17.39
N SER A 81 -8.32 11.06 -17.91
CA SER A 81 -9.26 10.82 -19.01
C SER A 81 -10.72 11.13 -18.64
N ARG A 82 -11.05 11.19 -17.34
CA ARG A 82 -12.37 11.62 -16.83
C ARG A 82 -12.49 13.14 -16.67
N GLY A 83 -11.48 13.92 -17.08
CA GLY A 83 -11.52 15.39 -17.12
C GLY A 83 -10.95 16.09 -15.89
N PHE A 84 -10.44 15.35 -14.90
CA PHE A 84 -9.62 15.92 -13.84
C PHE A 84 -8.29 16.41 -14.41
N ARG A 85 -7.76 17.51 -13.87
CA ARG A 85 -6.58 18.21 -14.37
C ARG A 85 -5.37 18.03 -13.46
N ASN A 86 -5.59 17.86 -12.17
CA ASN A 86 -4.53 17.75 -11.18
C ASN A 86 -4.80 16.65 -10.15
N PRO A 87 -4.88 15.37 -10.59
CA PRO A 87 -4.98 14.27 -9.66
C PRO A 87 -3.70 14.17 -8.84
N VAL A 88 -3.80 13.94 -7.53
CA VAL A 88 -2.66 13.78 -6.62
C VAL A 88 -2.68 12.39 -6.01
N LEU A 89 -1.55 11.68 -6.09
CA LEU A 89 -1.35 10.40 -5.45
C LEU A 89 -1.10 10.62 -3.95
N LEU A 90 -1.89 9.97 -3.11
CA LEU A 90 -1.57 9.75 -1.71
C LEU A 90 -0.89 8.37 -1.58
N LEU A 91 0.44 8.38 -1.60
CA LEU A 91 1.26 7.19 -1.35
C LEU A 91 1.37 6.99 0.17
N HIS A 92 0.68 5.97 0.70
CA HIS A 92 0.32 5.97 2.12
C HIS A 92 0.77 4.69 2.84
N PRO A 93 2.09 4.48 3.04
CA PRO A 93 2.60 3.32 3.76
C PRO A 93 2.02 3.24 5.18
N LEU A 94 1.61 2.03 5.58
CA LEU A 94 1.25 1.74 6.97
C LEU A 94 2.51 1.74 7.84
N GLY A 95 2.43 2.38 9.00
CA GLY A 95 3.55 2.55 9.93
C GLY A 95 3.25 2.26 11.40
N GLY A 96 2.08 1.71 11.73
CA GLY A 96 1.88 1.05 13.03
C GLY A 96 2.56 -0.32 13.07
N TRP A 97 2.13 -1.16 14.01
CA TRP A 97 2.64 -2.53 14.14
C TRP A 97 2.48 -3.34 12.85
N THR A 98 3.52 -4.11 12.49
CA THR A 98 3.55 -5.08 11.39
C THR A 98 4.24 -6.36 11.88
N LYS A 99 3.91 -7.50 11.29
CA LYS A 99 4.53 -8.79 11.62
C LYS A 99 6.04 -8.80 11.34
N ALA A 100 6.78 -9.64 12.07
CA ALA A 100 8.24 -9.60 12.12
C ALA A 100 8.97 -9.86 10.78
N ASP A 101 8.35 -10.55 9.83
CA ASP A 101 8.95 -10.83 8.51
C ASP A 101 8.60 -9.78 7.43
N ASP A 102 7.85 -8.73 7.78
CA ASP A 102 7.64 -7.57 6.91
C ASP A 102 8.85 -6.62 6.98
N VAL A 103 9.10 -5.89 5.88
CA VAL A 103 10.22 -4.94 5.80
C VAL A 103 9.99 -3.77 6.78
N PRO A 104 10.97 -3.41 7.64
CA PRO A 104 10.81 -2.34 8.62
C PRO A 104 10.42 -1.00 7.99
N LEU A 105 9.60 -0.22 8.69
CA LEU A 105 9.06 1.06 8.19
C LEU A 105 10.15 2.02 7.69
N LYS A 106 11.24 2.21 8.46
CA LYS A 106 12.35 3.09 8.08
C LYS A 106 13.01 2.67 6.77
N VAL A 107 13.11 1.37 6.52
CA VAL A 107 13.64 0.83 5.27
C VAL A 107 12.67 1.11 4.13
N ARG A 108 11.37 0.85 4.33
CA ARG A 108 10.33 1.16 3.34
C ARG A 108 10.27 2.64 2.97
N ILE A 109 10.34 3.55 3.95
CA ILE A 109 10.32 4.99 3.67
C ILE A 109 11.53 5.40 2.81
N ARG A 110 12.74 4.93 3.14
CA ARG A 110 13.93 5.16 2.29
C ARG A 110 13.75 4.61 0.87
N GLN A 111 13.21 3.40 0.77
CA GLN A 111 12.91 2.77 -0.52
C GLN A 111 11.89 3.57 -1.35
N HIS A 112 10.85 4.12 -0.72
CA HIS A 112 9.85 4.94 -1.39
C HIS A 112 10.43 6.28 -1.84
N HIS A 113 11.35 6.88 -1.06
CA HIS A 113 12.11 8.05 -1.52
C HIS A 113 12.94 7.74 -2.75
N ALA A 114 13.67 6.62 -2.76
CA ALA A 114 14.46 6.22 -3.93
C ALA A 114 13.59 6.06 -5.19
N VAL A 115 12.40 5.44 -5.06
CA VAL A 115 11.43 5.32 -6.17
C VAL A 115 10.96 6.69 -6.69
N LEU A 116 10.75 7.65 -5.78
CA LEU A 116 10.39 9.03 -6.15
C LEU A 116 11.59 9.77 -6.77
N ASP A 117 12.79 9.60 -6.22
CA ASP A 117 14.04 10.23 -6.65
C ASP A 117 14.45 9.79 -8.07
N GLU A 118 14.18 8.53 -8.43
CA GLU A 118 14.37 7.99 -9.77
C GLU A 118 13.27 8.41 -10.77
N GLY A 119 12.23 9.12 -10.33
CA GLY A 119 11.12 9.54 -11.18
C GLY A 119 10.21 8.40 -11.63
N VAL A 120 10.30 7.22 -10.98
CA VAL A 120 9.36 6.12 -11.23
C VAL A 120 7.94 6.55 -10.85
N LEU A 121 7.80 7.34 -9.80
CA LEU A 121 6.60 8.10 -9.47
C LEU A 121 6.95 9.59 -9.47
N ASP A 122 6.05 10.43 -9.97
CA ASP A 122 6.26 11.87 -9.99
C ASP A 122 6.13 12.48 -8.59
N LYS A 123 7.16 13.21 -8.14
CA LYS A 123 7.21 13.86 -6.83
C LYS A 123 6.23 15.02 -6.70
N GLU A 124 6.02 15.78 -7.78
CA GLU A 124 5.18 16.98 -7.73
C GLU A 124 3.72 16.63 -7.53
N THR A 125 3.30 15.48 -8.07
CA THR A 125 1.93 14.98 -7.97
C THR A 125 1.77 13.81 -6.98
N THR A 126 2.73 13.61 -6.08
CA THR A 126 2.67 12.60 -5.01
C THR A 126 2.87 13.20 -3.63
N VAL A 127 2.01 12.81 -2.69
CA VAL A 127 2.15 13.05 -1.25
C VAL A 127 2.51 11.71 -0.59
N LEU A 128 3.72 11.62 -0.04
CA LEU A 128 4.16 10.49 0.79
C LEU A 128 3.83 10.78 2.26
N ALA A 129 2.99 9.95 2.87
CA ALA A 129 2.61 10.07 4.28
C ALA A 129 2.48 8.70 4.95
N ILE A 130 2.66 8.64 6.27
CA ILE A 130 2.57 7.40 7.06
C ILE A 130 1.17 7.29 7.67
N PHE A 131 0.51 6.16 7.40
CA PHE A 131 -0.74 5.80 8.06
C PHE A 131 -0.43 5.13 9.41
N PRO A 132 -0.85 5.70 10.55
CA PRO A 132 -0.36 5.27 11.87
C PRO A 132 -1.02 4.00 12.42
N SER A 133 -2.01 3.42 11.73
CA SER A 133 -2.71 2.23 12.21
C SER A 133 -1.80 1.01 12.30
N PRO A 134 -1.99 0.12 13.30
CA PRO A 134 -1.53 -1.26 13.23
C PRO A 134 -2.08 -1.98 12.00
N MET A 135 -1.31 -2.94 11.47
CA MET A 135 -1.76 -3.90 10.45
C MET A 135 -2.34 -5.13 11.13
N MET A 136 -3.60 -5.45 10.85
CA MET A 136 -4.27 -6.61 11.45
C MET A 136 -4.09 -7.88 10.63
N TYR A 137 -3.73 -7.77 9.35
CA TYR A 137 -3.72 -8.85 8.37
C TYR A 137 -5.08 -9.55 8.24
N ALA A 138 -6.17 -8.78 8.37
CA ALA A 138 -7.55 -9.29 8.42
C ALA A 138 -8.31 -9.17 7.08
N GLY A 139 -7.57 -9.10 5.97
CA GLY A 139 -8.12 -9.29 4.62
C GLY A 139 -9.32 -8.38 4.27
N PRO A 140 -10.43 -8.94 3.78
CA PRO A 140 -11.64 -8.19 3.40
C PRO A 140 -12.26 -7.33 4.52
N THR A 141 -12.05 -7.69 5.79
CA THR A 141 -12.51 -6.87 6.93
C THR A 141 -11.64 -5.64 7.09
N GLU A 142 -10.32 -5.81 7.09
CA GLU A 142 -9.37 -4.72 7.30
C GLU A 142 -9.30 -3.77 6.11
N VAL A 143 -9.48 -4.24 4.87
CA VAL A 143 -9.42 -3.36 3.70
C VAL A 143 -10.53 -2.29 3.74
N GLN A 144 -11.67 -2.56 4.40
CA GLN A 144 -12.71 -1.57 4.66
C GLN A 144 -12.20 -0.44 5.57
N TRP A 145 -11.46 -0.79 6.63
CA TRP A 145 -10.80 0.18 7.51
C TRP A 145 -9.77 1.02 6.74
N HIS A 146 -8.91 0.37 5.95
CA HIS A 146 -7.90 1.09 5.15
C HIS A 146 -8.54 2.06 4.15
N CYS A 147 -9.65 1.66 3.54
CA CYS A 147 -10.43 2.50 2.62
C CYS A 147 -11.10 3.68 3.36
N LYS A 148 -11.82 3.39 4.44
CA LYS A 148 -12.53 4.40 5.26
C LYS A 148 -11.60 5.46 5.82
N ALA A 149 -10.41 5.06 6.30
CA ALA A 149 -9.40 5.99 6.80
C ALA A 149 -8.93 6.97 5.71
N ARG A 150 -8.78 6.49 4.47
CA ARG A 150 -8.34 7.31 3.33
C ARG A 150 -9.44 8.23 2.83
N MET A 151 -10.70 7.77 2.85
CA MET A 151 -11.86 8.65 2.64
C MET A 151 -11.90 9.79 3.68
N ASN A 152 -11.62 9.48 4.95
CA ASN A 152 -11.55 10.49 6.02
C ASN A 152 -10.34 11.43 5.85
N ALA A 153 -9.25 10.98 5.21
CA ALA A 153 -8.11 11.81 4.82
C ALA A 153 -8.35 12.65 3.55
N GLY A 154 -9.45 12.43 2.83
CA GLY A 154 -9.83 13.22 1.65
C GLY A 154 -9.57 12.55 0.31
N ALA A 155 -9.26 11.26 0.26
CA ALA A 155 -9.18 10.52 -0.99
C ALA A 155 -10.56 10.37 -1.65
N ASN A 156 -10.60 10.56 -2.97
CA ASN A 156 -11.76 10.34 -3.83
C ASN A 156 -11.71 8.96 -4.51
N PHE A 157 -10.51 8.45 -4.75
CA PHE A 157 -10.27 7.15 -5.37
C PHE A 157 -9.39 6.28 -4.47
N TYR A 158 -9.63 4.97 -4.45
CA TYR A 158 -8.83 4.02 -3.68
C TYR A 158 -8.40 2.86 -4.54
N ILE A 159 -7.09 2.73 -4.75
CA ILE A 159 -6.53 1.64 -5.56
C ILE A 159 -6.49 0.37 -4.71
N MET A 160 -7.06 -0.73 -5.19
CA MET A 160 -7.12 -1.99 -4.45
C MET A 160 -6.67 -3.21 -5.26
N GLY A 161 -5.70 -3.93 -4.70
CA GLY A 161 -5.09 -5.11 -5.30
C GLY A 161 -5.79 -6.42 -5.04
N ARG A 162 -5.17 -7.48 -5.57
CA ARG A 162 -5.44 -8.88 -5.23
C ARG A 162 -5.10 -9.12 -3.76
N ASP A 163 -5.96 -9.84 -3.04
CA ASP A 163 -5.76 -10.22 -1.63
C ASP A 163 -5.34 -9.05 -0.72
N PRO A 164 -6.11 -7.95 -0.70
CA PRO A 164 -5.74 -6.77 0.07
C PRO A 164 -5.81 -7.09 1.56
N ALA A 165 -4.77 -6.68 2.29
CA ALA A 165 -4.59 -6.99 3.71
C ALA A 165 -4.55 -8.48 4.06
N GLY A 166 -4.38 -9.37 3.08
CA GLY A 166 -4.21 -10.80 3.32
C GLY A 166 -2.79 -11.21 3.68
N MET A 167 -2.70 -12.44 4.15
CA MET A 167 -1.46 -13.18 4.38
C MET A 167 -1.71 -14.68 4.19
N PRO A 168 -0.66 -15.50 4.00
CA PRO A 168 -0.81 -16.94 4.05
C PRO A 168 -1.24 -17.41 5.45
N HIS A 169 -2.09 -18.44 5.49
CA HIS A 169 -2.48 -19.12 6.71
C HIS A 169 -1.23 -19.66 7.44
N PRO A 170 -1.10 -19.47 8.76
CA PRO A 170 0.07 -19.89 9.54
C PRO A 170 0.41 -21.37 9.38
N ASP A 171 -0.58 -22.25 9.39
CA ASP A 171 -0.37 -23.71 9.29
C ASP A 171 -0.35 -24.24 7.86
N THR A 172 -1.41 -24.01 7.08
CA THR A 172 -1.57 -24.61 5.73
C THR A 172 -0.74 -23.92 4.65
N LYS A 173 -0.25 -22.70 4.91
CA LYS A 173 0.49 -21.85 3.95
C LYS A 173 -0.30 -21.43 2.70
N THR A 174 -1.59 -21.76 2.61
CA THR A 174 -2.50 -21.26 1.57
C THR A 174 -2.91 -19.82 1.89
N ASP A 175 -3.40 -19.05 0.91
CA ASP A 175 -3.96 -17.72 1.17
C ASP A 175 -5.07 -17.82 2.24
N LEU A 176 -5.03 -16.97 3.27
CA LEU A 176 -6.01 -16.99 4.38
C LEU A 176 -7.40 -16.52 3.91
N TYR A 177 -7.43 -15.71 2.85
CA TYR A 177 -8.63 -15.17 2.25
C TYR A 177 -8.65 -15.47 0.75
N ASP A 178 -9.85 -15.60 0.19
CA ASP A 178 -9.98 -15.59 -1.26
C ASP A 178 -9.52 -14.22 -1.81
N PRO A 179 -8.61 -14.21 -2.79
CA PRO A 179 -7.99 -13.00 -3.31
C PRO A 179 -8.97 -11.99 -3.93
N THR A 180 -10.19 -12.41 -4.25
CA THR A 180 -11.24 -11.58 -4.84
C THR A 180 -12.18 -10.97 -3.79
N HIS A 181 -12.20 -11.49 -2.56
CA HIS A 181 -13.17 -11.09 -1.55
C HIS A 181 -13.00 -9.64 -1.11
N GLY A 182 -11.77 -9.11 -1.04
CA GLY A 182 -11.54 -7.71 -0.71
C GLY A 182 -12.29 -6.75 -1.64
N LYS A 183 -12.22 -7.00 -2.96
CA LYS A 183 -12.94 -6.22 -3.96
C LYS A 183 -14.46 -6.35 -3.80
N LYS A 184 -14.96 -7.59 -3.70
CA LYS A 184 -16.40 -7.86 -3.58
C LYS A 184 -16.99 -7.16 -2.36
N VAL A 185 -16.35 -7.30 -1.20
CA VAL A 185 -16.79 -6.71 0.06
C VAL A 185 -16.78 -5.18 -0.02
N LEU A 186 -15.70 -4.57 -0.53
CA LEU A 186 -15.60 -3.12 -0.60
C LEU A 186 -16.61 -2.46 -1.55
N MET A 187 -16.96 -3.11 -2.66
CA MET A 187 -18.00 -2.61 -3.57
C MET A 187 -19.40 -2.62 -2.94
N MET A 188 -19.62 -3.44 -1.92
CA MET A 188 -20.91 -3.58 -1.22
C MET A 188 -20.90 -2.95 0.18
N ALA A 189 -19.76 -2.42 0.64
CA ALA A 189 -19.59 -1.94 2.00
C ALA A 189 -20.37 -0.63 2.24
N PRO A 190 -21.25 -0.58 3.26
CA PRO A 190 -22.00 0.63 3.57
C PRO A 190 -21.07 1.74 4.06
N GLY A 191 -21.43 2.99 3.77
CA GLY A 191 -20.72 4.17 4.30
C GLY A 191 -19.44 4.58 3.56
N LEU A 192 -19.11 3.96 2.43
CA LEU A 192 -18.01 4.35 1.54
C LEU A 192 -18.46 5.22 0.34
N THR A 193 -19.47 6.05 0.55
CA THR A 193 -20.19 6.76 -0.53
C THR A 193 -19.42 7.89 -1.21
N ARG A 194 -18.30 8.35 -0.61
CA ARG A 194 -17.50 9.48 -1.13
C ARG A 194 -16.19 9.04 -1.79
N LEU A 195 -16.05 7.74 -2.02
CA LEU A 195 -14.83 7.15 -2.53
C LEU A 195 -15.15 6.09 -3.59
N GLU A 196 -14.50 6.19 -4.75
CA GLU A 196 -14.58 5.20 -5.81
C GLU A 196 -13.43 4.20 -5.69
N VAL A 197 -13.76 2.91 -5.65
CA VAL A 197 -12.78 1.84 -5.62
C VAL A 197 -12.26 1.58 -7.03
N VAL A 198 -10.94 1.66 -7.21
CA VAL A 198 -10.25 1.36 -8.45
C VAL A 198 -9.62 -0.03 -8.34
N PRO A 199 -10.22 -1.07 -8.95
CA PRO A 199 -9.69 -2.43 -8.85
C PRO A 199 -8.40 -2.55 -9.67
N PHE A 200 -7.41 -3.27 -9.14
CA PHE A 200 -6.19 -3.58 -9.86
C PHE A 200 -6.47 -4.42 -11.10
N LYS A 201 -5.72 -4.12 -12.16
CA LYS A 201 -5.34 -5.09 -13.18
C LYS A 201 -4.14 -5.89 -12.64
N VAL A 202 -4.06 -7.19 -12.94
CA VAL A 202 -2.91 -8.00 -12.53
C VAL A 202 -1.70 -7.49 -13.32
N ALA A 203 -0.60 -7.17 -12.63
CA ALA A 203 0.65 -6.76 -13.26
C ALA A 203 1.74 -7.80 -13.00
N ALA A 204 2.51 -8.15 -14.03
CA ALA A 204 3.59 -9.13 -13.98
C ALA A 204 4.76 -8.66 -14.85
N TYR A 205 5.94 -9.25 -14.66
CA TYR A 205 7.11 -8.89 -15.46
C TYR A 205 7.01 -9.52 -16.84
N ASN A 206 6.89 -8.72 -17.90
CA ASN A 206 6.87 -9.20 -19.27
C ASN A 206 8.32 -9.37 -19.75
N LYS A 207 8.73 -10.63 -19.94
CA LYS A 207 10.10 -11.01 -20.33
C LYS A 207 10.48 -10.54 -21.73
N LYS A 208 9.52 -10.41 -22.65
CA LYS A 208 9.77 -9.89 -24.00
C LYS A 208 10.02 -8.39 -24.00
N LEU A 209 9.26 -7.65 -23.18
CA LEU A 209 9.38 -6.20 -23.08
C LEU A 209 10.45 -5.73 -22.09
N GLY A 210 10.91 -6.60 -21.19
CA GLY A 210 11.89 -6.24 -20.17
C GLY A 210 11.35 -5.26 -19.12
N GLN A 211 10.04 -5.29 -18.85
CA GLN A 211 9.38 -4.35 -17.94
C GLN A 211 8.11 -4.94 -17.31
N MET A 212 7.59 -4.27 -16.29
CA MET A 212 6.28 -4.60 -15.72
C MET A 212 5.16 -4.18 -16.67
N ASP A 213 4.21 -5.10 -16.90
CA ASP A 213 3.08 -4.89 -17.79
C ASP A 213 1.81 -5.56 -17.22
N PHE A 214 0.64 -5.21 -17.75
CA PHE A 214 -0.60 -5.87 -17.38
C PHE A 214 -0.64 -7.28 -17.94
N TYR A 215 -0.93 -8.24 -17.08
CA TYR A 215 -0.96 -9.66 -17.41
C TYR A 215 -2.06 -9.96 -18.44
N ASP A 216 -1.65 -10.58 -19.54
CA ASP A 216 -2.54 -11.12 -20.57
C ASP A 216 -2.52 -12.66 -20.52
N PRO A 217 -3.64 -13.31 -20.18
CA PRO A 217 -3.74 -14.77 -20.14
C PRO A 217 -3.41 -15.47 -21.46
N SER A 218 -3.62 -14.80 -22.61
CA SER A 218 -3.33 -15.35 -23.93
C SER A 218 -1.82 -15.42 -24.22
N GLN A 219 -1.01 -14.66 -23.48
CA GLN A 219 0.44 -14.57 -23.60
C GLN A 219 1.13 -15.01 -22.30
N HIS A 220 0.54 -15.96 -21.56
CA HIS A 220 0.99 -16.37 -20.23
C HIS A 220 2.50 -16.65 -20.14
N GLU A 221 3.06 -17.30 -21.15
CA GLU A 221 4.47 -17.68 -21.23
C GLU A 221 5.45 -16.49 -21.25
N ASP A 222 4.97 -15.30 -21.61
CA ASP A 222 5.77 -14.06 -21.64
C ASP A 222 5.86 -13.42 -20.26
N PHE A 223 4.98 -13.76 -19.34
CA PHE A 223 4.89 -13.13 -18.02
C PHE A 223 5.56 -13.96 -16.93
N GLU A 224 6.25 -13.26 -16.03
CA GLU A 224 6.85 -13.84 -14.84
C GLU A 224 6.28 -13.16 -13.57
N PHE A 225 5.76 -13.98 -12.66
CA PHE A 225 5.28 -13.53 -11.36
C PHE A 225 6.37 -13.62 -10.31
N ILE A 226 6.88 -12.47 -9.89
CA ILE A 226 7.92 -12.37 -8.86
C ILE A 226 7.25 -12.08 -7.51
N SER A 227 7.14 -13.10 -6.67
CA SER A 227 6.56 -12.98 -5.33
C SER A 227 7.52 -12.29 -4.35
N GLY A 228 7.00 -11.77 -3.23
CA GLY A 228 7.82 -11.25 -2.14
C GLY A 228 8.79 -12.29 -1.56
N THR A 229 8.42 -13.58 -1.56
CA THR A 229 9.32 -14.68 -1.19
C THR A 229 10.47 -14.82 -2.17
N LYS A 230 10.19 -14.75 -3.47
CA LYS A 230 11.24 -14.79 -4.51
C LYS A 230 12.17 -13.58 -4.38
N MET A 231 11.64 -12.37 -4.17
CA MET A 231 12.45 -11.17 -3.91
C MET A 231 13.39 -11.34 -2.72
N ARG A 232 12.90 -11.88 -1.60
CA ARG A 232 13.74 -12.14 -0.43
C ARG A 232 14.82 -13.20 -0.69
N SER A 233 14.52 -14.22 -1.50
CA SER A 233 15.52 -15.22 -1.91
C SER A 233 16.63 -14.57 -2.74
N LEU A 234 16.25 -13.80 -3.75
CA LEU A 234 17.19 -13.08 -4.62
C LEU A 234 18.14 -12.21 -3.79
N ALA A 235 17.60 -11.44 -2.84
CA ALA A 235 18.40 -10.62 -1.96
C ALA A 235 19.37 -11.40 -1.06
N ARG A 236 18.91 -12.51 -0.47
CA ARG A 236 19.78 -13.37 0.36
C ARG A 236 20.91 -14.01 -0.45
N GLU A 237 20.67 -14.28 -1.72
CA GLU A 237 21.64 -14.83 -2.66
C GLU A 237 22.53 -13.76 -3.32
N GLY A 238 22.34 -12.48 -2.98
CA GLY A 238 23.06 -11.36 -3.62
C GLY A 238 22.71 -11.16 -5.10
N LYS A 239 21.58 -11.69 -5.55
CA LYS A 239 21.08 -11.56 -6.91
C LYS A 239 20.10 -10.39 -7.01
N THR A 240 20.15 -9.67 -8.12
CA THR A 240 19.16 -8.64 -8.44
C THR A 240 17.95 -9.27 -9.16
N PRO A 241 16.73 -8.76 -8.95
CA PRO A 241 15.62 -9.07 -9.83
C PRO A 241 15.88 -8.55 -11.24
N PRO A 242 15.12 -8.99 -12.25
CA PRO A 242 15.27 -8.52 -13.62
C PRO A 242 15.20 -6.99 -13.71
N ASP A 243 16.00 -6.41 -14.60
CA ASP A 243 15.94 -4.98 -14.91
C ASP A 243 14.50 -4.56 -15.26
N GLY A 244 14.07 -3.38 -14.81
CA GLY A 244 12.70 -2.93 -15.03
C GLY A 244 11.65 -3.54 -14.08
N PHE A 245 12.02 -4.48 -13.19
CA PHE A 245 11.11 -4.96 -12.14
C PHE A 245 10.95 -3.98 -10.98
N MET A 246 12.05 -3.34 -10.54
CA MET A 246 12.07 -2.33 -9.47
C MET A 246 13.11 -1.26 -9.83
N ALA A 247 12.91 -0.04 -9.33
CA ALA A 247 13.87 1.06 -9.43
C ALA A 247 15.24 0.66 -8.84
N SER A 248 16.35 1.08 -9.46
CA SER A 248 17.69 0.58 -9.14
C SER A 248 18.18 1.03 -7.76
N GLN A 249 17.94 2.29 -7.40
CA GLN A 249 18.18 2.80 -6.04
C GLN A 249 17.15 2.27 -5.07
N GLY A 250 15.90 2.07 -5.53
CA GLY A 250 14.86 1.37 -4.77
C GLY A 250 15.30 -0.03 -4.33
N LEU A 251 16.00 -0.75 -5.20
CA LEU A 251 16.56 -2.07 -4.91
C LEU A 251 17.65 -1.99 -3.83
N ALA A 252 18.61 -1.08 -3.99
CA ALA A 252 19.69 -0.87 -3.04
C ALA A 252 19.21 -0.37 -1.67
N GLY A 253 18.07 0.33 -1.61
CA GLY A 253 17.46 0.79 -0.36
C GLY A 253 16.62 -0.26 0.38
N THR A 254 16.34 -1.41 -0.26
CA THR A 254 15.49 -2.48 0.29
C THR A 254 16.28 -3.57 1.02
N PHE A 255 17.54 -3.79 0.62
CA PHE A 255 18.37 -4.92 1.05
C PHE A 255 19.62 -4.47 1.81
#